data_AF-F2L192-F1
#
_entry.id   AF-F2L192-F1
#
_cell.length_a   1.000
_cell.length_b   1.000
_cell.length_c   1.000
_cell.angle_alpha   90.00
_cell.angle_beta   90.00
_cell.angle_gamma   90.00
#
_symmetry.space_group_name_H-M   'P 1'
#
loop_
_entity.id
_entity.type
_entity.pdbx_description
1 polymer ?
#
loop_
_entity_poly.entity_id
_entity_poly.type
_entity_poly.pdbx_seq_one_letter_code
_entity_poly.pdbx_strand_id
1 'polypeptide(L)'
;MLLPGGLAQQAAEFLLKGRLIEAIGSRPYTHSVYHLVKLLYESLERGLDAEVVRCAKYLTEQYIGSRYPDARMLEHDREDAEECIKCLEVIWNSVQKDTA
;
A
#
# COMPACT_ATOMS: atom_id res chain seq x y z
N MET A 1 -16.19 5.99 -10.85
CA MET A 1 -16.38 4.89 -9.90
C MET A 1 -14.99 4.37 -9.57
N LEU A 2 -14.54 4.45 -8.32
CA LEU A 2 -13.23 3.90 -7.93
C LEU A 2 -13.35 2.37 -7.93
N LEU A 3 -12.53 1.70 -8.73
CA LEU A 3 -12.45 0.23 -8.73
C LEU A 3 -11.91 -0.27 -7.38
N PRO A 4 -12.26 -1.49 -6.93
CA PRO A 4 -11.88 -2.03 -5.62
C PRO A 4 -10.38 -1.93 -5.32
N GLY A 5 -9.51 -2.12 -6.32
CA GLY A 5 -8.06 -1.98 -6.17
C GLY A 5 -7.61 -0.56 -5.80
N GLY A 6 -8.34 0.47 -6.25
CA GLY A 6 -8.08 1.85 -5.86
C GLY A 6 -8.34 2.11 -4.38
N LEU A 7 -9.38 1.50 -3.80
CA LEU A 7 -9.70 1.65 -2.38
C LEU A 7 -8.68 0.93 -1.48
N ALA A 8 -8.25 -0.28 -1.87
CA ALA A 8 -7.20 -1.01 -1.15
C ALA A 8 -5.87 -0.25 -1.14
N GLN A 9 -5.48 0.33 -2.28
CA GLN A 9 -4.29 1.18 -2.37
C GLN A 9 -4.42 2.41 -1.47
N GLN A 10 -5.55 3.13 -1.51
CA GLN A 10 -5.76 4.33 -0.69
C GLN A 10 -5.75 4.01 0.81
N ALA A 11 -6.34 2.88 1.21
CA ALA A 11 -6.30 2.40 2.59
C ALA A 11 -4.85 2.15 3.06
N ALA A 12 -4.05 1.46 2.25
CA ALA A 12 -2.63 1.22 2.54
C ALA A 12 -1.84 2.54 2.62
N GLU A 13 -2.10 3.48 1.70
CA GLU A 13 -1.47 4.81 1.70
C GLU A 13 -1.75 5.58 3.01
N PHE A 14 -3.01 5.63 3.45
CA PHE A 14 -3.37 6.35 4.67
C PHE A 14 -2.83 5.68 5.93
N LEU A 15 -2.88 4.34 6.01
CA LEU A 15 -2.25 3.61 7.09
C LEU A 15 -0.77 4.00 7.22
N LEU A 16 0.00 3.87 6.14
CA LEU A 16 1.44 4.09 6.17
C LEU A 16 1.79 5.54 6.48
N LYS A 17 1.03 6.50 5.94
CA LYS A 17 1.20 7.92 6.29
C LYS A 17 0.92 8.17 7.77
N GLY A 18 -0.12 7.55 8.34
CA GLY A 18 -0.40 7.62 9.78
C GLY A 18 0.76 7.08 10.61
N ARG A 19 1.31 5.91 10.24
CA ARG A 19 2.46 5.31 10.91
C ARG A 19 3.73 6.15 10.81
N LEU A 20 3.99 6.77 9.66
CA LEU A 20 5.12 7.68 9.47
C LEU A 20 4.98 8.97 10.30
N ILE A 21 3.76 9.50 10.42
CA ILE A 21 3.48 10.63 11.31
C ILE A 21 3.76 10.24 12.77
N GLU A 22 3.34 9.05 13.20
CA GLU A 22 3.62 8.57 14.56
C GLU A 22 5.12 8.31 14.80
N ALA A 23 5.82 7.72 13.84
CA ALA A 23 7.22 7.33 13.99
C ALA A 23 8.18 8.54 13.94
N ILE A 24 7.98 9.46 13.00
CA ILE A 24 8.95 10.52 12.69
C ILE A 24 8.31 11.90 12.45
N GLY A 25 7.01 12.07 12.67
CA GLY A 25 6.31 13.34 12.46
C GLY A 25 6.18 13.79 10.99
N SER A 26 6.53 12.92 10.04
CA SER A 26 6.55 13.26 8.61
C SER A 26 5.34 12.69 7.87
N ARG A 27 4.76 13.48 6.97
CA ARG A 27 3.72 13.05 6.02
C ARG A 27 4.23 13.20 4.59
N PRO A 28 4.89 12.17 4.02
CA PRO A 28 5.43 12.27 2.67
C PRO A 28 4.35 12.56 1.61
N TYR A 29 4.68 13.42 0.66
CA TYR A 29 3.83 13.77 -0.48
C TYR A 29 4.01 12.78 -1.65
N THR A 30 3.78 11.50 -1.37
CA THR A 30 3.78 10.45 -2.40
C THR A 30 2.55 9.58 -2.26
N HIS A 31 2.21 8.90 -3.36
CA HIS A 31 1.17 7.89 -3.43
C HIS A 31 1.74 6.48 -3.64
N SER A 32 3.06 6.36 -3.77
CA SER A 32 3.70 5.06 -3.88
C SER A 32 3.66 4.38 -2.52
N VAL A 33 2.86 3.32 -2.42
CA VAL A 33 2.80 2.44 -1.25
C VAL A 33 4.19 1.85 -0.99
N TYR A 34 4.92 1.47 -2.04
CA TYR A 34 6.30 0.97 -1.92
C TYR A 34 7.24 1.98 -1.26
N HIS A 35 7.25 3.25 -1.70
CA HIS A 35 8.10 4.27 -1.07
C HIS A 35 7.71 4.53 0.39
N LEU A 36 6.40 4.53 0.70
CA LEU A 36 5.93 4.72 2.07
C LEU A 36 6.35 3.57 3.00
N VAL A 37 6.20 2.31 2.57
CA VAL A 37 6.68 1.14 3.34
C VAL A 37 8.18 1.22 3.55
N LYS A 38 8.94 1.46 2.47
CA LYS A 38 10.40 1.55 2.53
C LYS A 38 10.86 2.59 3.54
N LEU A 39 10.31 3.80 3.45
CA LEU A 39 10.65 4.89 4.37
C LEU A 39 10.30 4.55 5.82
N LEU A 40 9.14 3.94 6.06
CA LEU A 40 8.72 3.55 7.40
C LEU A 40 9.70 2.55 8.01
N TYR A 41 10.05 1.50 7.27
CA TYR A 41 10.96 0.47 7.76
C TYR A 41 12.39 0.98 7.94
N GLU A 42 12.88 1.85 7.05
CA GLU A 42 14.15 2.56 7.23
C GLU A 42 14.14 3.40 8.51
N SER A 43 13.04 4.13 8.79
CA SER A 43 12.89 4.92 10.02
C SER A 43 12.79 4.10 11.31
N LEU A 44 12.40 2.83 11.19
CA LEU A 44 12.31 1.88 12.30
C LEU A 44 13.56 0.99 12.42
N GLU A 45 14.57 1.18 11.55
CA GLU A 45 15.75 0.32 11.45
C GLU A 45 15.41 -1.18 11.28
N ARG A 46 14.31 -1.46 10.55
CA ARG A 46 13.81 -2.83 10.29
C ARG A 46 14.05 -3.23 8.83
N GLY A 47 14.37 -4.50 8.61
CA GLY A 47 14.41 -5.08 7.26
C GLY A 47 13.00 -5.26 6.68
N LEU A 48 12.84 -5.02 5.38
CA LEU A 48 11.58 -5.30 4.67
C LEU A 48 11.53 -6.77 4.24
N ASP A 49 10.42 -7.41 4.56
CA ASP A 49 10.11 -8.73 4.03
C ASP A 49 9.78 -8.69 2.53
N ALA A 50 10.15 -9.75 1.79
CA ALA A 50 9.97 -9.82 0.34
C ALA A 50 8.49 -9.80 -0.07
N GLU A 51 7.60 -10.41 0.71
CA GLU A 51 6.17 -10.42 0.45
C GLU A 51 5.57 -9.03 0.63
N VAL A 52 6.00 -8.29 1.65
CA VAL A 52 5.61 -6.89 1.87
C VAL A 52 6.05 -6.02 0.68
N VAL A 53 7.28 -6.21 0.20
CA VAL A 53 7.78 -5.48 -1.00
C VAL A 53 6.95 -5.78 -2.23
N ARG A 54 6.64 -7.07 -2.48
CA ARG A 54 5.79 -7.50 -3.61
C ARG A 54 4.42 -6.82 -3.55
N CYS A 55 3.77 -6.87 -2.39
CA CYS A 55 2.44 -6.30 -2.21
C CYS A 55 2.42 -4.78 -2.31
N ALA A 56 3.44 -4.09 -1.76
CA ALA A 56 3.53 -2.65 -1.86
C ALA A 56 3.73 -2.16 -3.31
N LYS A 57 4.48 -2.90 -4.12
CA LYS A 57 4.61 -2.64 -5.56
C LYS A 57 3.29 -2.88 -6.29
N TYR A 58 2.65 -4.03 -6.06
CA TYR A 58 1.37 -4.38 -6.67
C TYR A 58 0.31 -3.30 -6.42
N LEU A 59 0.09 -2.90 -5.16
CA LEU A 59 -0.86 -1.84 -4.83
C LEU A 59 -0.47 -0.47 -5.40
N THR A 60 0.82 -0.18 -5.55
CA THR A 60 1.26 1.09 -6.19
C THR A 60 0.78 1.16 -7.64
N GLU A 61 0.77 0.05 -8.38
CA GLU A 61 0.27 0.02 -9.76
C GLU A 61 -1.25 0.24 -9.84
N GLN A 62 -1.99 -0.18 -8.82
CA GLN A 62 -3.45 0.01 -8.74
C GLN A 62 -3.85 1.48 -8.60
N TYR A 63 -2.94 2.35 -8.17
CA TYR A 63 -3.17 3.81 -8.10
C TYR A 63 -3.51 4.40 -9.48
N ILE A 64 -2.79 4.00 -10.52
CA ILE A 64 -3.00 4.51 -11.88
C ILE A 64 -4.12 3.73 -12.56
N GLY A 65 -4.10 2.39 -12.47
CA GLY A 65 -5.06 1.51 -13.13
C GLY A 65 -6.52 1.71 -12.71
N SER A 66 -6.76 2.14 -11.47
CA SER A 66 -8.12 2.41 -10.97
C SER A 66 -8.71 3.76 -11.37
N ARG A 67 -7.90 4.67 -11.91
CA ARG A 67 -8.30 6.06 -12.19
C ARG A 67 -8.31 6.46 -13.65
N TYR A 68 -7.49 5.83 -14.46
CA TYR A 68 -7.33 6.16 -15.87
C TYR A 68 -7.77 4.94 -16.67
N PRO A 69 -9.00 4.92 -17.20
CA PRO A 69 -9.53 3.78 -17.98
C PRO A 69 -8.67 3.43 -19.19
N ASP A 70 -7.91 4.41 -19.68
CA ASP A 70 -6.97 4.35 -20.78
C ASP A 70 -5.57 3.86 -20.38
N ALA A 71 -5.21 3.90 -19.09
CA ALA A 71 -3.87 3.52 -18.61
C ALA A 71 -3.69 2.00 -18.46
N ARG A 72 -4.78 1.23 -18.41
CA ARG A 72 -4.75 -0.25 -18.42
C ARG A 72 -6.12 -0.75 -18.88
N MET A 73 -6.16 -1.44 -20.03
CA MET A 73 -7.24 -2.36 -20.39
C MET A 73 -7.20 -3.60 -19.46
N LEU A 74 -7.18 -3.41 -18.15
CA LEU A 74 -7.36 -4.51 -17.21
C LEU A 74 -8.86 -4.60 -16.95
N GLU A 75 -9.48 -5.66 -17.45
CA GLU A 75 -10.73 -6.13 -16.86
C GLU A 75 -10.42 -6.42 -15.40
N HIS A 76 -10.87 -5.53 -14.52
CA HIS A 76 -10.65 -5.67 -13.09
C HIS A 76 -11.60 -6.76 -12.60
N ASP A 77 -11.10 -7.98 -12.54
CA ASP A 77 -11.89 -9.14 -12.16
C ASP A 77 -11.91 -9.32 -10.64
N ARG A 78 -12.57 -10.39 -10.21
CA ARG A 78 -12.68 -10.75 -8.80
C ARG A 78 -11.32 -11.13 -8.21
N GLU A 79 -10.47 -11.81 -8.96
CA GLU A 79 -9.16 -12.29 -8.48
C GLU A 79 -8.22 -11.11 -8.22
N ASP A 80 -8.23 -10.10 -9.09
CA ASP A 80 -7.50 -8.86 -8.88
C ASP A 80 -7.98 -8.11 -7.62
N ALA A 81 -9.29 -8.07 -7.39
CA ALA A 81 -9.85 -7.44 -6.20
C ALA A 81 -9.45 -8.19 -4.92
N GLU A 82 -9.49 -9.52 -4.94
CA GLU A 82 -9.07 -10.37 -3.82
C GLU A 82 -7.57 -10.21 -3.53
N GLU A 83 -6.72 -10.16 -4.56
CA GLU A 83 -5.28 -9.94 -4.39
C GLU A 83 -4.98 -8.54 -3.84
N CYS A 84 -5.75 -7.52 -4.22
CA CYS A 84 -5.62 -6.18 -3.63
C CYS A 84 -5.90 -6.19 -2.12
N ILE A 85 -6.96 -6.89 -1.68
CA ILE A 85 -7.30 -7.01 -0.27
C ILE A 85 -6.23 -7.80 0.48
N LYS A 86 -5.80 -8.95 -0.06
CA LYS A 86 -4.71 -9.75 0.52
C LYS A 86 -3.43 -8.93 0.69
N CYS A 87 -3.06 -8.15 -0.31
CA CYS A 87 -1.87 -7.31 -0.21
C CYS A 87 -2.01 -6.15 0.77
N LEU A 88 -3.22 -5.59 0.92
CA LEU A 88 -3.49 -4.63 1.99
C LEU A 88 -3.30 -5.28 3.36
N GLU A 89 -3.82 -6.49 3.57
CA GLU A 89 -3.68 -7.22 4.84
C GLU A 89 -2.22 -7.55 5.17
N VAL A 90 -1.43 -7.99 4.19
CA VAL A 90 0.02 -8.22 4.35
C VAL A 90 0.71 -6.95 4.86
N ILE A 91 0.46 -5.81 4.20
CA ILE A 91 1.05 -4.53 4.63
C ILE A 91 0.55 -4.15 6.02
N TRP A 92 -0.76 -4.27 6.26
CA TRP A 92 -1.39 -3.92 7.53
C TRP A 92 -0.76 -4.67 8.70
N ASN A 93 -0.68 -5.99 8.59
CA ASN A 93 -0.12 -6.85 9.62
C ASN A 93 1.39 -6.61 9.82
N SER A 94 2.10 -6.22 8.76
CA SER A 94 3.54 -5.94 8.84
C SER A 94 3.88 -4.66 9.65
N VAL A 95 2.96 -3.68 9.66
CA VAL A 95 3.18 -2.35 10.28
C VAL A 95 2.40 -2.12 11.57
N GLN A 96 1.46 -3.01 11.91
CA GLN A 96 0.88 -3.05 13.25
C GLN A 96 1.97 -3.42 14.25
N LYS A 97 2.07 -2.65 15.33
CA LYS A 97 2.85 -3.06 16.50
C LYS A 97 2.02 -4.13 17.23
N ASP A 98 2.69 -5.06 17.88
CA ASP A 98 2.13 -5.71 19.06
C ASP A 98 1.75 -4.59 20.03
N THR A 99 0.46 -4.29 20.13
CA THR A 99 -0.06 -3.42 21.18
C THR A 99 0.15 -4.19 22.48
N ALA A 100 1.30 -3.96 23.12
CA ALA A 100 1.57 -4.38 24.49
C ALA A 100 0.83 -3.45 25.47
#